data_AF-A0A1U7JCS8-F1
#
_entry.id   AF-A0A1U7JCS8-F1
#
_cell.length_a   1.000
_cell.length_b   1.000
_cell.length_c   1.000
_cell.angle_alpha   90.00
_cell.angle_beta   90.00
_cell.angle_gamma   90.00
#
_symmetry.space_group_name_H-M   'P 1'
#
loop_
_entity.id
_entity.type
_entity.pdbx_description
1 polymer ?
#
loop_
_entity_poly.entity_id
_entity_poly.type
_entity_poly.pdbx_seq_one_letter_code
_entity_poly.pdbx_strand_id
1 'polypeptide(L)'
;MIKDQTLDIAMDEEVEEVEVSDADIRRLALGFIHEAWEEGLSHGIDSAAMAHAALFTAMMDLVSMFGEEAVTKFAEEIPTRVARGDYSLDRNLH
;
A
#
# COMPACT_ATOMS: atom_id res chain seq x y z
N MET A 1 46.28 -10.58 -38.29
CA MET A 1 45.62 -9.26 -38.16
C MET A 1 44.13 -9.51 -38.03
N ILE A 2 43.52 -8.81 -37.09
CA ILE A 2 42.28 -9.14 -36.37
C ILE A 2 41.06 -9.11 -37.29
N LYS A 3 40.22 -10.14 -37.23
CA LYS A 3 38.82 -10.05 -37.64
C LYS A 3 37.96 -10.11 -36.39
N ASP A 4 37.49 -8.91 -36.07
CA ASP A 4 36.40 -8.52 -35.21
C ASP A 4 35.40 -9.65 -34.91
N GLN A 5 35.39 -10.11 -33.67
CA GLN A 5 34.29 -10.88 -33.12
C GLN A 5 33.27 -9.89 -32.57
N THR A 6 32.48 -9.31 -33.47
CA THR A 6 31.16 -8.80 -33.10
C THR A 6 30.30 -10.04 -32.88
N LEU A 7 30.29 -10.51 -31.63
CA LEU A 7 29.21 -11.38 -31.18
C LEU A 7 27.98 -10.48 -31.09
N ASP A 8 27.18 -10.47 -32.16
CA ASP A 8 25.83 -9.93 -32.13
C ASP A 8 25.01 -10.80 -31.18
N ILE A 9 25.13 -10.51 -29.89
CA ILE A 9 24.18 -10.94 -28.88
C ILE A 9 22.96 -10.04 -29.08
N ALA A 10 22.13 -10.40 -30.05
CA ALA A 10 20.74 -9.99 -30.05
C ALA A 10 20.07 -10.70 -28.85
N MET A 11 20.20 -10.11 -27.67
CA MET A 11 19.27 -10.34 -26.57
C MET A 11 17.95 -9.73 -27.01
N ASP A 12 17.18 -10.49 -27.78
CA ASP A 12 15.72 -10.36 -27.90
C ASP A 12 15.10 -10.83 -26.57
N GLU A 13 15.47 -10.16 -25.48
CA GLU A 13 14.74 -10.27 -24.22
C GLU A 13 13.48 -9.43 -24.41
N GLU A 14 12.48 -10.04 -25.07
CA GLU A 14 11.09 -9.57 -25.00
C GLU A 14 10.72 -9.54 -23.51
N VAL A 15 10.92 -8.38 -22.89
CA VAL A 15 10.42 -8.12 -21.54
C VAL A 15 8.90 -8.19 -21.65
N GLU A 16 8.35 -9.34 -21.29
CA GLU A 16 6.92 -9.56 -21.25
C GLU A 16 6.35 -8.55 -20.24
N GLU A 17 5.75 -7.48 -20.73
CA GLU A 17 5.18 -6.41 -19.93
C GLU A 17 3.95 -6.99 -19.21
N VAL A 18 4.17 -7.53 -18.01
CA VAL A 18 3.10 -8.07 -17.18
C VAL A 18 2.21 -6.91 -16.77
N GLU A 19 1.00 -6.86 -17.32
CA GLU A 19 -0.02 -5.88 -16.95
C GLU A 19 -0.44 -6.14 -15.48
N VAL A 20 0.10 -5.34 -14.56
CA VAL A 20 -0.19 -5.45 -13.13
C VAL A 20 -1.59 -4.92 -12.87
N SER A 21 -2.47 -5.73 -12.29
CA SER A 21 -3.82 -5.28 -11.98
C SER A 21 -3.83 -4.30 -10.80
N ASP A 22 -4.84 -3.42 -10.74
CA ASP A 22 -5.08 -2.55 -9.58
C ASP A 22 -5.17 -3.33 -8.26
N ALA A 23 -5.67 -4.57 -8.29
CA ALA A 23 -5.75 -5.42 -7.11
C ALA A 23 -4.35 -5.88 -6.66
N ASP A 24 -3.47 -6.20 -7.60
CA ASP A 24 -2.08 -6.57 -7.31
C ASP A 24 -1.30 -5.37 -6.76
N ILE A 25 -1.51 -4.17 -7.32
CA ILE A 25 -0.90 -2.93 -6.82
C ILE A 25 -1.35 -2.67 -5.36
N ARG A 26 -2.66 -2.79 -5.07
CA ARG A 26 -3.17 -2.61 -3.69
C ARG A 26 -2.61 -3.65 -2.73
N ARG A 27 -2.46 -4.91 -3.17
CA ARG A 27 -1.89 -5.98 -2.34
C ARG A 27 -0.41 -5.73 -2.06
N LEU A 28 0.34 -5.28 -3.07
CA LEU A 28 1.74 -4.91 -2.92
C LEU A 28 1.92 -3.72 -1.95
N ALA A 29 1.11 -2.67 -2.10
CA ALA A 29 1.10 -1.52 -1.19
C ALA A 29 0.80 -1.93 0.25
N LEU A 30 -0.15 -2.84 0.46
CA LEU A 30 -0.44 -3.39 1.78
C LEU A 30 0.77 -4.14 2.36
N GLY A 31 1.50 -4.89 1.53
CA GLY A 31 2.75 -5.54 1.93
C GLY A 31 3.78 -4.55 2.50
N PHE A 32 4.03 -3.45 1.79
CA PHE A 32 4.94 -2.39 2.28
C PHE A 32 4.49 -1.79 3.62
N ILE A 33 3.20 -1.60 3.83
CA ILE A 33 2.67 -1.10 5.10
C ILE A 33 2.88 -2.12 6.22
N HIS A 34 2.68 -3.42 5.94
CA HIS A 34 2.93 -4.48 6.92
C HIS A 34 4.41 -4.57 7.32
N GLU A 35 5.32 -4.50 6.35
CA GLU A 35 6.77 -4.50 6.60
C GLU A 35 7.19 -3.32 7.49
N ALA A 36 6.72 -2.11 7.16
CA ALA A 36 6.96 -0.92 7.99
C ALA A 36 6.37 -1.07 9.41
N TRP A 37 5.25 -1.80 9.54
CA TRP A 37 4.65 -2.10 10.83
C TRP A 37 5.53 -3.02 11.67
N GLU A 38 5.99 -4.11 11.09
CA GLU A 38 6.87 -5.08 11.74
C GLU A 38 8.19 -4.41 12.18
N GLU A 39 8.76 -3.56 11.33
CA GLU A 39 9.95 -2.78 11.64
C GLU A 39 9.71 -1.85 12.85
N GLY A 40 8.63 -1.08 12.84
CA GLY A 40 8.28 -0.19 13.96
C GLY A 40 8.11 -0.94 15.28
N LEU A 41 7.44 -2.09 15.26
CA LEU A 41 7.31 -2.95 16.44
C LEU A 41 8.67 -3.50 16.91
N SER A 42 9.56 -3.87 15.98
CA SER A 42 10.91 -4.34 16.31
C SER A 42 11.76 -3.28 17.02
N HIS A 43 11.48 -2.00 16.75
CA HIS A 43 12.09 -0.86 17.44
C HIS A 43 11.40 -0.49 18.77
N GLY A 44 10.39 -1.25 19.19
CA GLY A 44 9.65 -1.02 20.44
C GLY A 44 8.62 0.10 20.36
N ILE A 45 8.20 0.51 19.16
CA ILE A 45 7.09 1.44 18.99
C ILE A 45 5.79 0.71 19.31
N ASP A 46 4.92 1.35 20.09
CA ASP A 46 3.61 0.80 20.43
C ASP A 46 2.69 0.71 19.19
N SER A 47 1.89 -0.36 19.12
CA SER A 47 1.01 -0.59 17.97
C SER A 47 -0.07 0.49 17.81
N ALA A 48 -0.54 1.10 18.90
CA ALA A 48 -1.48 2.21 18.83
C ALA A 48 -0.80 3.49 18.34
N ALA A 49 0.49 3.69 18.66
CA ALA A 49 1.27 4.79 18.10
C ALA A 49 1.48 4.63 16.58
N MET A 50 1.80 3.41 16.12
CA MET A 50 1.88 3.09 14.69
C MET A 50 0.54 3.35 13.98
N ALA A 51 -0.58 2.94 14.58
CA ALA A 51 -1.91 3.16 14.03
C ALA A 51 -2.26 4.64 13.88
N HIS A 52 -1.97 5.45 14.90
CA HIS A 52 -2.19 6.90 14.81
C HIS A 52 -1.32 7.55 13.73
N ALA A 53 -0.04 7.16 13.63
CA ALA A 53 0.86 7.68 12.62
C ALA A 53 0.39 7.32 11.20
N ALA A 54 0.03 6.06 10.97
CA ALA A 54 -0.47 5.59 9.68
C ALA A 54 -1.77 6.31 9.28
N LEU A 55 -2.71 6.48 10.21
CA LEU A 55 -3.95 7.21 9.96
C LEU A 55 -3.67 8.68 9.62
N PHE A 56 -2.77 9.33 10.37
CA PHE A 56 -2.41 10.72 10.09
C PHE A 56 -1.80 10.89 8.70
N THR A 57 -0.83 10.05 8.33
CA THR A 57 -0.20 10.08 7.01
C THR A 57 -1.22 9.82 5.90
N ALA A 58 -2.09 8.81 6.06
CA ALA A 58 -3.13 8.51 5.09
C ALA A 58 -4.09 9.71 4.89
N MET A 59 -4.54 10.34 5.98
CA MET A 59 -5.43 11.50 5.89
C MET A 59 -4.74 12.70 5.25
N MET A 60 -3.46 12.94 5.56
CA MET A 60 -2.65 14.00 4.94
C MET A 60 -2.56 13.82 3.43
N ASP A 61 -2.24 12.61 2.96
CA ASP A 61 -2.14 12.29 1.53
C ASP A 61 -3.49 12.44 0.83
N LEU A 62 -4.57 11.94 1.44
CA LEU A 62 -5.93 12.09 0.91
C LEU A 62 -6.32 13.57 0.79
N VAL A 63 -6.01 14.40 1.80
CA VAL A 63 -6.30 15.84 1.74
C VAL A 63 -5.45 16.51 0.67
N SER A 64 -4.18 16.14 0.53
CA SER A 64 -3.31 16.67 -0.52
C SER A 64 -3.80 16.33 -1.93
N MET A 65 -4.38 15.15 -2.13
CA MET A 65 -4.85 14.70 -3.44
C MET A 65 -6.27 15.20 -3.78
N PHE A 66 -7.16 15.25 -2.79
CA PHE A 66 -8.60 15.45 -3.01
C PHE A 66 -9.19 16.69 -2.34
N GLY A 67 -8.44 17.36 -1.47
CA GLY A 67 -8.87 18.53 -0.72
C GLY A 67 -9.66 18.22 0.56
N GLU A 68 -9.70 19.18 1.47
CA GLU A 68 -10.30 19.01 2.81
C GLU A 68 -11.79 18.67 2.78
N GLU A 69 -12.58 19.30 1.90
CA GLU A 69 -14.02 19.08 1.83
C GLU A 69 -14.37 17.65 1.40
N ALA A 70 -13.67 17.12 0.39
CA ALA A 70 -13.89 15.76 -0.09
C ALA A 70 -13.52 14.73 0.98
N VAL A 71 -12.40 14.93 1.66
CA VAL A 71 -11.94 14.02 2.71
C VAL A 71 -12.82 14.10 3.96
N THR A 72 -13.37 15.27 4.27
CA THR A 72 -14.35 15.43 5.36
C THR A 72 -15.57 14.56 5.10
N LYS A 73 -16.17 14.63 3.90
CA LYS A 73 -17.33 13.80 3.51
C LYS A 73 -16.98 12.30 3.56
N PHE A 74 -15.78 11.92 3.10
CA PHE A 74 -15.31 10.55 3.22
C PHE A 74 -15.20 10.09 4.69
N ALA A 75 -14.68 10.94 5.58
CA ALA A 75 -14.47 10.60 6.98
C ALA A 75 -15.78 10.46 7.77
N GLU A 76 -16.87 11.11 7.36
CA GLU A 76 -18.20 10.97 7.97
C GLU A 76 -18.74 9.53 7.96
N GLU A 77 -18.27 8.69 7.02
CA GLU A 77 -18.68 7.29 6.94
C GLU A 77 -17.98 6.39 7.98
N ILE A 78 -16.81 6.79 8.46
CA ILE A 78 -15.94 5.97 9.33
C ILE A 78 -16.66 5.55 10.63
N PRO A 79 -17.32 6.44 11.39
CA PRO A 79 -18.02 6.04 12.62
C PRO A 79 -19.07 4.95 12.37
N THR A 80 -19.80 5.04 11.26
CA THR A 80 -20.81 4.05 10.87
C THR A 80 -20.17 2.69 10.61
N ARG A 81 -19.05 2.66 9.90
CA ARG A 81 -18.30 1.43 9.60
C ARG A 81 -17.70 0.79 10.86
N VAL A 82 -17.14 1.61 11.76
CA VAL A 82 -16.65 1.15 13.07
C VAL A 82 -17.79 0.53 13.88
N ALA A 83 -18.94 1.20 13.98
CA ALA A 83 -20.09 0.71 14.72
C ALA A 83 -20.67 -0.60 14.15
N ARG A 84 -20.56 -0.80 12.82
CA ARG A 84 -20.93 -2.05 12.15
C ARG A 84 -19.93 -3.19 12.37
N GLY A 85 -18.72 -2.88 12.85
CA GLY A 85 -17.64 -3.83 13.05
C GLY A 85 -16.86 -4.15 11.78
N ASP A 86 -16.89 -3.29 10.76
CA ASP A 86 -16.20 -3.50 9.46
C ASP A 86 -14.67 -3.70 9.63
N TYR A 87 -14.10 -3.25 10.74
CA TYR A 87 -12.68 -3.34 11.06
C TYR A 87 -12.35 -4.37 12.16
N SER A 88 -13.35 -5.14 12.62
CA SER A 88 -13.16 -6.18 13.63
C SER A 88 -12.99 -7.54 12.94
N LEU A 89 -11.77 -8.07 12.96
CA LEU A 89 -11.43 -9.33 12.28
C LEU A 89 -12.10 -10.57 12.90
N ASP A 90 -12.49 -10.50 14.18
CA ASP A 90 -13.08 -11.63 14.93
C ASP A 90 -14.62 -11.71 14.88
N ARG A 91 -15.27 -11.07 13.90
CA ARG A 91 -16.72 -11.15 13.78
C ARG A 91 -17.12 -12.54 13.27
N ASN A 92 -17.31 -13.48 14.19
CA ASN A 92 -18.09 -14.69 13.94
C ASN A 92 -19.50 -14.26 13.55
N LEU A 93 -19.81 -14.30 12.25
CA LEU A 93 -21.19 -14.26 11.78
C LEU A 93 -21.89 -15.47 12.39
N HIS A 94 -22.73 -15.25 13.41
CA HIS A 94 -23.71 -16.22 13.87
C HIS A 94 -24.98 -16.08 13.05
#